data_AF-A0A9E2NG40-F1
#
_entry.id   AF-A0A9E2NG40-F1
#
_cell.length_a   1.000
_cell.length_b   1.000
_cell.length_c   1.000
_cell.angle_alpha   90.00
_cell.angle_beta   90.00
_cell.angle_gamma   90.00
#
_symmetry.space_group_name_H-M   'P 1'
#
loop_
_entity.id
_entity.type
_entity.pdbx_description
1 polymer ?
#
loop_
_entity_poly.entity_id
_entity_poly.type
_entity_poly.pdbx_seq_one_letter_code
_entity_poly.pdbx_strand_id
1 'polypeptide(L)' 'MDRQFQYRLSVTIHAGLNDAQLTSRQREQIAATTRRLADSLKRGDRSFCFKWFYGACGLDPWGDLLEPEPR' A
#
# COMPACT_ATOMS: atom_id res chain seq x y z
N MET A 1 -10.75 14.23 1.32
CA MET A 1 -10.92 12.99 0.53
C MET A 1 -11.63 11.96 1.41
N ASP A 2 -12.56 11.16 0.89
CA ASP A 2 -13.39 10.28 1.74
C ASP A 2 -12.64 9.02 2.23
N ARG A 3 -12.91 8.59 3.47
CA ARG A 3 -12.35 7.35 4.05
C ARG A 3 -12.75 6.11 3.25
N GLN A 4 -13.94 6.09 2.67
CA GLN A 4 -14.38 4.98 1.82
C GLN A 4 -13.47 4.81 0.59
N PHE A 5 -12.99 5.92 0.02
CA PHE A 5 -12.03 5.88 -1.09
C PHE A 5 -10.68 5.29 -0.64
N GLN A 6 -10.14 5.74 0.50
CA GLN A 6 -8.87 5.23 1.04
C GLN A 6 -8.94 3.71 1.29
N TYR A 7 -10.07 3.23 1.83
CA TYR A 7 -10.32 1.81 2.05
C TYR A 7 -10.39 1.00 0.75
N ARG A 8 -11.14 1.47 -0.24
CA ARG A 8 -11.21 0.77 -1.54
C ARG A 8 -9.86 0.71 -2.22
N LEU A 9 -9.09 1.79 -2.14
CA LEU A 9 -7.75 1.85 -2.72
C LEU A 9 -6.80 0.86 -2.02
N SER A 10 -6.80 0.79 -0.69
CA SER A 10 -5.93 -0.14 0.03
C SER A 10 -6.25 -1.60 -0.26
N VAL A 11 -7.53 -1.97 -0.39
CA VAL A 11 -7.96 -3.32 -0.78
C VAL A 11 -7.47 -3.68 -2.19
N THR A 12 -7.58 -2.76 -3.15
CA THR A 12 -7.09 -3.00 -4.53
C THR A 12 -5.58 -3.22 -4.55
N ILE A 13 -4.83 -2.39 -3.81
CA ILE A 13 -3.36 -2.52 -3.71
C ILE A 13 -2.99 -3.85 -3.05
N HIS A 14 -3.67 -4.21 -1.96
CA HIS A 14 -3.47 -5.48 -1.27
C HIS A 14 -3.72 -6.68 -2.19
N ALA A 15 -4.80 -6.66 -2.96
CA ALA A 15 -5.10 -7.71 -3.93
C ALA A 15 -4.00 -7.82 -5.00
N GLY A 16 -3.55 -6.69 -5.53
CA GLY A 16 -2.43 -6.66 -6.49
C GLY A 16 -1.14 -7.21 -5.91
N LEU A 17 -0.76 -6.82 -4.70
CA LEU A 17 0.45 -7.32 -4.04
C LEU A 17 0.40 -8.82 -3.71
N ASN A 18 -0.79 -9.39 -3.54
CA ASN A 18 -0.98 -10.82 -3.31
C ASN A 18 -1.17 -11.65 -4.60
N ASP A 19 -1.20 -11.03 -5.76
CA ASP A 19 -1.33 -11.75 -7.04
C ASP A 19 -0.07 -12.57 -7.32
N ALA A 20 -0.23 -13.89 -7.33
CA ALA A 20 0.85 -14.86 -7.57
C ALA A 20 1.50 -14.72 -8.96
N GLN A 21 0.85 -14.06 -9.92
CA GLN A 21 1.40 -13.83 -11.26
C GLN A 21 2.38 -12.65 -11.32
N LEU A 22 2.40 -11.78 -10.31
CA LEU A 22 3.30 -10.63 -10.29
C LEU A 22 4.70 -11.01 -9.84
N THR A 23 5.67 -10.60 -10.65
CA THR A 23 7.11 -10.67 -10.32
C THR A 23 7.45 -9.75 -9.14
N SER A 24 8.57 -10.03 -8.46
CA SER A 24 9.08 -9.19 -7.38
C SER A 24 9.25 -7.72 -7.81
N ARG A 25 9.78 -7.49 -9.03
CA ARG A 25 9.91 -6.13 -9.59
C ARG A 25 8.58 -5.41 -9.74
N GLN A 26 7.52 -6.10 -10.17
CA GLN A 26 6.19 -5.50 -10.27
C GLN A 26 5.61 -5.18 -8.88
N ARG A 27 5.81 -6.07 -7.91
CA ARG A 27 5.39 -5.83 -6.52
C ARG A 27 6.11 -4.63 -5.91
N GLU A 28 7.42 -4.49 -6.15
CA GLU A 28 8.19 -3.31 -5.75
C GLU A 28 7.68 -2.02 -6.41
N GLN A 29 7.31 -2.08 -7.70
CA GLN A 29 6.71 -0.95 -8.40
C GLN A 29 5.35 -0.56 -7.81
N ILE A 30 4.53 -1.53 -7.42
CA ILE A 30 3.26 -1.28 -6.71
C ILE A 30 3.53 -0.64 -5.36
N ALA A 31 4.49 -1.14 -4.57
CA ALA A 31 4.87 -0.54 -3.28
C ALA A 31 5.38 0.91 -3.44
N ALA A 32 6.27 1.15 -4.42
CA ALA A 32 6.74 2.50 -4.75
C ALA A 32 5.61 3.45 -5.17
N THR A 33 4.67 2.97 -5.98
CA THR A 33 3.47 3.73 -6.37
C THR A 33 2.59 4.02 -5.16
N THR A 34 2.42 3.04 -4.26
CA THR A 34 1.61 3.15 -3.05
C THR A 34 2.14 4.23 -2.12
N ARG A 35 3.47 4.36 -1.96
CA ARG A 35 4.08 5.45 -1.18
C ARG A 35 3.75 6.83 -1.75
N ARG A 36 3.89 7.00 -3.07
CA ARG A 36 3.53 8.26 -3.75
C ARG A 36 2.05 8.61 -3.58
N LEU A 37 1.18 7.60 -3.68
CA LEU A 37 -0.26 7.77 -3.44
C LEU A 37 -0.52 8.19 -1.99
N ALA A 38 0.10 7.52 -1.00
CA ALA A 38 -0.05 7.87 0.40
C ALA A 38 0.35 9.33 0.70
N ASP A 39 1.42 9.82 0.08
CA ASP A 39 1.81 11.23 0.18
C ASP A 39 0.73 12.17 -0.39
N SER A 40 0.16 11.84 -1.55
CA SER A 40 -0.95 12.61 -2.13
C SER A 40 -2.20 12.57 -1.24
N LEU A 41 -2.55 11.41 -0.68
CA LEU A 41 -3.66 11.25 0.25
C LEU A 41 -3.44 12.10 1.50
N LYS A 42 -2.23 12.08 2.08
CA LYS A 42 -1.88 12.88 3.25
C LYS A 42 -2.00 14.39 2.99
N ARG A 43 -1.60 14.86 1.81
CA ARG A 43 -1.76 16.28 1.43
C ARG A 43 -3.23 16.67 1.34
N GLY A 44 -4.11 15.75 0.92
CA GLY A 44 -5.55 15.98 0.80
C GLY A 44 -6.39 15.68 2.05
N ASP A 45 -5.78 15.10 3.09
CA ASP A 45 -6.45 14.71 4.34
C ASP A 45 -5.47 14.74 5.52
N ARG A 46 -5.64 15.74 6.41
CA ARG A 46 -4.80 15.88 7.61
C ARG A 46 -4.93 14.70 8.58
N SER A 47 -6.08 14.02 8.57
CA SER A 47 -6.35 12.85 9.41
C SER A 47 -5.78 11.53 8.86
N PHE A 48 -5.18 11.56 7.67
CA PHE A 48 -4.57 10.39 7.05
C PHE A 48 -3.46 9.79 7.93
N CYS A 49 -3.49 8.47 8.09
CA CYS A 49 -2.55 7.68 8.88
C CYS A 49 -1.79 6.69 7.98
N PHE A 50 -0.48 6.92 7.80
CA PHE A 50 0.39 6.05 7.00
C PHE A 50 0.39 4.61 7.50
N LYS A 51 0.56 4.41 8.82
CA LYS A 51 0.60 3.07 9.43
C LYS A 51 -0.65 2.25 9.13
N TRP A 52 -1.84 2.87 9.25
CA TRP A 52 -3.09 2.20 8.93
C TRP A 52 -3.19 1.89 7.44
N PHE A 53 -2.87 2.86 6.58
CA PHE A 53 -3.00 2.69 5.13
C PHE A 53 -2.05 1.62 4.58
N TYR A 54 -0.77 1.67 4.94
CA TYR A 54 0.21 0.66 4.51
C TYR A 54 -0.11 -0.72 5.06
N GLY A 55 -0.50 -0.83 6.34
CA GLY A 55 -0.95 -2.10 6.91
C GLY A 55 -2.16 -2.66 6.16
N ALA A 56 -3.13 -1.83 5.79
CA ALA A 56 -4.28 -2.25 4.98
C ALA A 56 -3.88 -2.69 3.56
N CYS A 57 -2.81 -2.10 2.99
CA CYS A 57 -2.24 -2.53 1.72
C CYS A 57 -1.44 -3.84 1.82
N GLY A 58 -1.15 -4.36 3.01
CA GLY A 58 -0.25 -5.50 3.19
C GLY A 58 1.23 -5.15 3.05
N LEU A 59 1.58 -3.88 3.31
CA LEU A 59 2.95 -3.38 3.34
C LEU A 59 3.41 -3.20 4.79
N ASP A 60 4.72 -3.06 4.98
CA ASP A 60 5.29 -2.70 6.27
C ASP A 60 4.94 -1.23 6.67
N PRO A 61 5.26 -0.79 7.89
CA PRO A 61 4.99 0.59 8.32
C PRO A 61 5.69 1.69 7.50
N TRP A 62 6.68 1.34 6.68
CA TRP A 62 7.46 2.24 5.82
C TRP A 62 6.97 2.22 4.36
N GLY A 63 6.02 1.34 4.03
CA GLY A 63 5.45 1.18 2.70
C GLY A 63 6.30 0.28 1.78
N ASP A 64 7.15 -0.55 2.36
CA ASP A 64 7.93 -1.57 1.67
C ASP A 64 7.24 -2.95 1.74
N LEU A 65 7.69 -3.86 0.88
CA LEU A 65 7.18 -5.23 0.86
C LEU A 65 7.52 -5.90 2.18
N LEU A 66 6.57 -6.64 2.75
CA LEU A 66 6.86 -7.58 3.83
C LEU A 66 7.78 -8.64 3.22
N GLU A 67 9.06 -8.64 3.59
CA GLU A 67 9.97 -9.71 3.17
C GLU A 67 9.34 -11.06 3.55
N PRO A 68 9.30 -12.04 2.65
CA PRO A 68 8.93 -13.39 3.05
C PRO A 68 9.97 -13.86 4.06
N GLU A 69 9.53 -14.24 5.27
CA GLU A 69 10.42 -14.89 6.22
C GLU A 69 11.17 -16.04 5.52
N PRO A 70 12.51 -16.14 5.68
CA PRO A 70 13.24 -17.27 5.14
C PRO A 70 12.69 -18.55 5.80
N ARG A 71 12.07 -19.40 4.99
CA ARG A 71 11.70 -20.77 5.37
C ARG A 71 12.90 -21.70 5.26
#